data_AF-A0A1F2TTX2-F1
#
_entry.id   AF-A0A1F2TTX2-F1
#
_cell.length_a   1.000
_cell.length_b   1.000
_cell.length_c   1.000
_cell.angle_alpha   90.00
_cell.angle_beta   90.00
_cell.angle_gamma   90.00
#
_symmetry.space_group_name_H-M   'P 1'
#
loop_
_entity.id
_entity.type
_entity.pdbx_description
1 polymer ?
#
loop_
_entity_poly.entity_id
_entity_poly.type
_entity_poly.pdbx_seq_one_letter_code
_entity_poly.pdbx_strand_id
1 'polypeptide(L)' 'MNNENIWDTLVPVLQARVDRVRFYTWFKDLSFVSDDGATLRLRGPNGLYCDFFQHRFAPIVHEVLAEFGRAGTNLVVRPD' A
#
# COMPACT_ATOMS: atom_id res chain seq x y z
N MET A 1 19.50 6.36 -8.04
CA MET A 1 19.76 6.08 -6.60
C MET A 1 18.48 5.49 -6.06
N ASN A 2 18.45 4.17 -5.89
CA ASN A 2 17.27 3.45 -5.40
C ASN A 2 17.09 3.78 -3.92
N ASN A 3 16.22 4.75 -3.63
CA ASN A 3 15.65 4.90 -2.31
C ASN A 3 14.55 3.83 -2.18
N GLU A 4 14.96 2.55 -2.17
CA GLU A 4 14.07 1.39 -2.05
C GLU A 4 13.27 1.52 -0.77
N ASN A 5 12.04 2.00 -0.91
CA ASN A 5 11.10 2.09 0.18
C ASN A 5 10.39 0.73 0.32
N ILE A 6 9.81 0.47 1.49
CA ILE A 6 9.12 -0.79 1.74
C ILE A 6 7.99 -1.02 0.73
N TRP A 7 7.32 0.04 0.25
CA TRP A 7 6.22 -0.06 -0.71
C TRP A 7 6.67 -0.65 -2.05
N ASP A 8 7.81 -0.22 -2.59
CA ASP A 8 8.38 -0.81 -3.82
C ASP A 8 8.69 -2.31 -3.66
N THR A 9 8.97 -2.75 -2.43
CA THR A 9 9.14 -4.18 -2.09
C THR A 9 7.81 -4.92 -2.02
N LEU A 10 6.75 -4.28 -1.51
CA LEU A 10 5.42 -4.90 -1.38
C LEU A 10 4.68 -5.00 -2.71
N VAL A 11 4.85 -4.02 -3.60
CA VAL A 11 4.09 -3.90 -4.86
C VAL A 11 4.13 -5.18 -5.72
N PRO A 12 5.29 -5.82 -5.97
CA PRO A 12 5.35 -7.08 -6.72
C PRO A 12 4.60 -8.23 -6.05
N VAL A 13 4.65 -8.31 -4.71
CA VAL A 13 3.95 -9.34 -3.94
C VAL A 13 2.44 -9.12 -4.00
N LEU A 14 1.99 -7.87 -3.83
CA LEU A 14 0.59 -7.50 -3.96
C LEU A 14 0.07 -7.78 -5.38
N GLN A 15 0.86 -7.48 -6.41
CA GLN A 15 0.52 -7.77 -7.81
C GLN A 15 0.29 -9.26 -8.06
N ALA A 16 1.01 -10.14 -7.37
CA ALA A 16 0.83 -11.58 -7.48
C ALA A 16 -0.39 -12.11 -6.70
N ARG A 17 -0.88 -11.37 -5.70
CA ARG A 17 -1.98 -11.81 -4.83
C ARG A 17 -3.36 -11.31 -5.23
N VAL A 18 -3.44 -10.16 -5.89
CA VAL A 18 -4.71 -9.64 -6.39
C VAL A 18 -4.85 -9.92 -7.89
N ASP A 19 -6.09 -10.01 -8.37
CA ASP A 19 -6.31 -10.09 -9.80
C ASP A 19 -5.83 -8.82 -10.52
N ARG A 20 -5.46 -8.98 -11.80
CA ARG A 20 -4.87 -7.92 -12.61
C ARG A 20 -5.74 -6.65 -12.64
N VAL A 21 -7.06 -6.78 -12.72
CA VAL A 21 -7.95 -5.62 -12.81
C VAL A 21 -7.91 -4.81 -11.51
N ARG A 22 -7.97 -5.49 -10.36
CA ARG A 22 -7.84 -4.82 -9.05
C ARG A 22 -6.49 -4.15 -8.89
N PHE A 23 -5.38 -4.81 -9.28
CA PHE A 23 -4.05 -4.22 -9.16
C PHE A 23 -3.93 -2.90 -9.93
N TYR A 24 -4.26 -2.93 -11.23
CA TYR A 24 -4.08 -1.76 -12.10
C TYR A 24 -5.04 -0.61 -11.77
N THR A 25 -6.20 -0.91 -11.17
CA THR A 25 -7.18 0.12 -10.76
C THR A 25 -6.83 0.74 -9.41
N TRP A 26 -6.37 -0.05 -8.44
CA TRP A 26 -6.32 0.36 -7.03
C TRP A 26 -4.92 0.44 -6.42
N PHE A 27 -3.90 -0.17 -7.02
CA PHE A 27 -2.55 -0.21 -6.44
C PHE A 27 -1.54 0.59 -7.25
N LYS A 28 -1.69 0.61 -8.57
CA LYS A 28 -0.73 1.26 -9.49
C LYS A 28 -0.60 2.77 -9.26
N ASP A 29 -1.70 3.44 -8.91
CA ASP A 29 -1.73 4.88 -8.71
C ASP A 29 -1.41 5.30 -7.26
N LEU A 30 -0.97 4.36 -6.42
CA LEU A 30 -0.48 4.66 -5.08
C LEU A 30 1.01 4.95 -5.08
N SER A 31 1.38 6.07 -4.45
CA SER A 31 2.78 6.49 -4.31
C SER A 31 3.22 6.47 -2.86
N PHE A 32 4.46 6.05 -2.62
CA PHE A 32 5.08 6.10 -1.29
C PHE A 32 5.26 7.54 -0.83
N VAL A 33 4.89 7.84 0.42
CA VAL A 33 5.14 9.15 1.04
C VAL A 33 6.20 9.04 2.14
N SER A 34 6.00 8.14 3.09
CA SER A 34 6.93 7.94 4.21
C SER A 34 6.65 6.61 4.90
N ASP A 35 7.65 6.09 5.59
CA ASP A 35 7.53 4.95 6.49
C ASP A 35 8.42 5.21 7.71
N ASP A 36 7.82 5.16 8.90
CA ASP A 36 8.51 5.36 10.19
C ASP A 36 8.66 4.04 10.98
N GLY A 37 8.38 2.90 10.34
CA GLY A 37 8.42 1.56 10.96
C GLY A 37 7.13 1.19 11.69
N ALA A 38 6.33 2.16 12.14
CA ALA A 38 5.04 1.93 12.77
C ALA A 38 3.86 2.30 11.85
N THR A 39 4.06 3.24 10.93
CA THR A 39 3.06 3.72 9.99
C THR A 39 3.64 3.83 8.59
N LEU A 40 3.02 3.12 7.64
CA LEU A 40 3.26 3.29 6.21
C LEU A 40 2.26 4.32 5.66
N ARG A 41 2.76 5.42 5.12
CA ARG A 41 1.96 6.47 4.50
C ARG A 41 2.07 6.42 2.98
N LEU A 42 0.93 6.31 2.32
CA LEU A 42 0.80 6.31 0.87
C LEU A 42 -0.08 7.48 0.41
N ARG A 43 0.16 7.92 -0.81
CA ARG A 43 -0.64 8.92 -1.52
C ARG A 43 -1.51 8.24 -2.55
N GLY A 44 -2.78 8.61 -2.62
CA GLY A 44 -3.71 8.20 -3.67
C GLY A 44 -4.32 9.39 -4.42
N PRO A 45 -5.04 9.13 -5.53
CA PRO A 45 -5.53 10.18 -6.43
C PRO A 45 -6.55 11.16 -5.83
N ASN A 46 -7.43 10.71 -4.92
CA ASN A 46 -8.44 11.54 -4.27
C ASN A 46 -8.99 10.87 -3.00
N GLY A 47 -9.76 11.62 -2.19
CA GLY A 47 -10.29 11.15 -0.91
C GLY A 47 -11.15 9.89 -1.02
N LEU A 48 -12.11 9.85 -1.94
CA LEU A 48 -12.98 8.69 -2.15
C LEU A 48 -12.19 7.44 -2.54
N TYR A 49 -11.17 7.59 -3.37
CA TYR A 49 -10.24 6.52 -3.69
C TYR A 49 -9.51 6.02 -2.45
N CYS A 50 -8.94 6.94 -1.66
CA CYS A 50 -8.16 6.58 -0.47
C CYS A 50 -9.03 5.86 0.57
N ASP A 51 -10.24 6.36 0.82
CA ASP A 51 -11.18 5.77 1.76
C ASP A 51 -11.62 4.37 1.31
N PHE A 52 -11.96 4.22 0.01
CA PHE A 52 -12.31 2.92 -0.55
C PHE A 52 -11.14 1.94 -0.49
N PHE A 53 -9.93 2.40 -0.83
CA PHE A 53 -8.74 1.58 -0.80
C PHE A 53 -8.46 1.08 0.63
N GLN A 54 -8.47 2.00 1.60
CA GLN A 54 -8.21 1.67 2.99
C GLN A 54 -9.27 0.71 3.55
N HIS A 55 -10.54 0.88 3.19
CA HIS A 55 -11.59 -0.04 3.60
C HIS A 55 -11.47 -1.44 2.99
N ARG A 56 -11.14 -1.53 1.69
CA ARG A 56 -11.22 -2.80 0.93
C ARG A 56 -9.91 -3.58 0.88
N PHE A 57 -8.77 -2.88 0.85
CA PHE A 57 -7.46 -3.44 0.55
C PHE A 57 -6.46 -3.32 1.71
N ALA A 58 -6.76 -2.59 2.79
CA ALA A 58 -5.89 -2.60 3.96
C ALA A 58 -5.61 -4.02 4.50
N PRO A 59 -6.58 -4.96 4.56
CA PRO A 59 -6.30 -6.31 5.05
C PRO A 59 -5.19 -7.03 4.28
N ILE A 60 -5.24 -7.01 2.93
CA ILE A 60 -4.22 -7.69 2.12
C ILE A 60 -2.86 -6.99 2.19
N VAL A 61 -2.83 -5.66 2.32
CA VAL A 61 -1.58 -4.93 2.54
C VAL A 61 -0.98 -5.27 3.90
N HIS A 62 -1.79 -5.40 4.95
CA HIS A 62 -1.32 -5.82 6.28
C HIS A 62 -0.83 -7.27 6.30
N GLU A 63 -1.48 -8.19 5.58
CA GLU A 63 -1.00 -9.56 5.43
C GLU A 63 0.39 -9.58 4.80
N VAL A 64 0.58 -8.85 3.70
CA VAL A 64 1.89 -8.75 3.04
C VAL A 64 2.91 -8.09 3.97
N LEU A 65 2.57 -6.99 4.66
CA LEU A 65 3.46 -6.38 5.66
C LEU A 65 3.89 -7.36 6.75
N ALA A 66 2.99 -8.20 7.25
CA ALA A 66 3.30 -9.19 8.27
C ALA A 66 4.35 -10.21 7.79
N GLU A 67 4.34 -10.58 6.51
CA GLU A 67 5.34 -11.48 5.91
C GLU A 67 6.75 -10.87 5.87
N PHE A 68 6.84 -9.54 5.84
CA PHE A 68 8.11 -8.80 5.95
C PHE A 68 8.46 -8.43 7.39
N GLY A 69 7.86 -9.09 8.39
CA GLY A 69 8.11 -8.84 9.81
C GLY A 69 7.56 -7.51 10.31
N ARG A 70 6.64 -6.89 9.55
CA ARG A 70 6.05 -5.57 9.84
C ARG A 70 4.60 -5.68 10.31
N ALA A 71 4.28 -6.77 11.00
CA ALA A 71 2.96 -6.98 11.59
C ALA A 71 2.61 -5.83 12.55
N GLY A 72 1.37 -5.35 12.48
CA GLY A 72 0.91 -4.22 13.29
C GLY A 72 1.26 -2.82 12.74
N THR A 73 1.95 -2.73 11.60
CA THR A 73 2.16 -1.45 10.91
C THR A 73 0.82 -0.87 10.49
N ASN A 74 0.57 0.39 10.84
CA ASN A 74 -0.61 1.12 10.43
C ASN A 74 -0.48 1.57 8.97
N LEU A 75 -1.45 1.24 8.13
CA LEU A 75 -1.54 1.76 6.77
C LEU A 75 -2.41 3.02 6.74
N VAL A 76 -1.83 4.12 6.26
CA VAL A 76 -2.55 5.38 6.04
C VAL A 76 -2.44 5.77 4.57
N VAL A 77 -3.59 5.94 3.92
CA VAL A 77 -3.67 6.47 2.55
C VAL A 77 -4.37 7.82 2.59
N ARG A 78 -3.77 8.85 2.00
CA ARG A 78 -4.33 10.20 1.95
C ARG A 78 -4.28 10.77 0.54
N PRO A 79 -5.25 11.63 0.17
CA PRO A 79 -5.10 12.47 -1.02
C PRO A 79 -3.95 13.46 -0.82
N ASP A 80 -3.46 14.03 -1.92
CA ASP A 80 -2.61 15.24 -1.89
C ASP A 80 -3.33 16.40 -1.16
#